data_AF-A0AAN4YZU0-F1
#
_entry.id   AF-A0AAN4YZU0-F1
#
_cell.length_a   1.000
_cell.length_b   1.000
_cell.length_c   1.000
_cell.angle_alpha   90.00
_cell.angle_beta   90.00
_cell.angle_gamma   90.00
#
_symmetry.space_group_name_H-M   'P 1'
#
loop_
_entity.id
_entity.type
_entity.pdbx_description
1 polymer ?
#
loop_
_entity_poly.entity_id
_entity_poly.type
_entity_poly.pdbx_seq_one_letter_code
_entity_poly.pdbx_strand_id
1 'polypeptide(L)'
;EPDVIGRLLEGSPFRLGRFCDSGNDCFVIQQRYWRRDRGIAAHRLIMYELNDNMAMTMANLIVPEIVTAHHLAHERWRVDHSRPVFTYNLMQIAAGFMLGGLSFGHNSSSPLQLQQSQRVLQIGMGGGTATGFLATMPVDLRIDVVELEPTVFDAAKRWFEFPQSPNV
;
A
#
# COMPACT_ATOMS: atom_id res chain seq x y z
N GLU A 1 6.06 -1.51 -31.45
CA GLU A 1 5.45 -0.42 -30.66
C GLU A 1 6.52 0.63 -30.34
N PRO A 2 6.17 1.90 -30.11
CA PRO A 2 7.09 2.85 -29.50
C PRO A 2 7.65 2.28 -28.19
N ASP A 3 8.88 2.65 -27.82
CA ASP A 3 9.52 2.17 -26.59
C ASP A 3 8.81 2.72 -25.33
N VAL A 4 7.71 2.06 -24.94
CA VAL A 4 6.89 2.46 -23.80
C VAL A 4 7.70 2.35 -22.51
N ILE A 5 8.52 1.31 -22.37
CA ILE A 5 9.37 1.11 -21.20
C ILE A 5 10.41 2.23 -21.10
N GLY A 6 11.08 2.58 -22.20
CA GLY A 6 12.01 3.72 -22.25
C GLY A 6 11.35 5.00 -21.74
N ARG A 7 10.14 5.32 -22.22
CA ARG A 7 9.38 6.51 -21.78
C ARG A 7 9.04 6.49 -20.28
N LEU A 8 8.69 5.33 -19.72
CA LEU A 8 8.41 5.20 -18.29
C LEU A 8 9.68 5.37 -17.45
N LEU A 9 10.82 4.87 -17.93
CA LEU A 9 12.09 4.97 -17.22
C LEU A 9 12.65 6.39 -17.27
N GLU A 10 12.65 7.04 -18.44
CA GLU A 10 13.18 8.39 -18.64
C GLU A 10 12.37 9.47 -17.91
N GLY A 11 11.05 9.31 -17.82
CA GLY A 11 10.18 10.28 -17.13
C GLY A 11 10.04 10.07 -15.62
N SER A 12 10.64 9.03 -15.05
CA SER A 12 10.56 8.74 -13.62
C SER A 12 11.45 9.70 -12.80
N PRO A 13 10.97 10.28 -11.67
CA PRO A 13 9.68 10.08 -11.03
C PRO A 13 8.54 10.90 -11.65
N PHE A 14 7.34 10.32 -11.75
CA PHE A 14 6.13 11.04 -12.13
C PHE A 14 5.38 11.53 -10.88
N ARG A 15 5.04 12.82 -10.84
CA ARG A 15 4.20 13.41 -9.77
C ARG A 15 2.73 13.26 -10.17
N LEU A 16 1.97 12.47 -9.41
CA LEU A 16 0.57 12.13 -9.68
C LEU A 16 -0.42 13.05 -8.98
N GLY A 17 -0.03 13.62 -7.84
CA GLY A 17 -0.88 14.50 -7.05
C GLY A 17 -0.10 15.24 -5.97
N ARG A 18 -0.70 16.30 -5.46
CA ARG A 18 -0.20 17.12 -4.36
C ARG A 18 -1.36 17.36 -3.39
N PHE A 19 -1.13 17.12 -2.12
CA PHE A 19 -2.11 17.21 -1.04
C PHE A 19 -1.50 18.02 0.09
N CYS A 20 -2.17 19.07 0.57
CA CYS A 20 -1.64 19.91 1.64
C CYS A 20 -2.65 19.99 2.77
N ASP A 21 -2.16 19.92 4.00
CA ASP A 21 -2.98 20.10 5.18
C ASP A 21 -3.26 21.58 5.49
N SER A 22 -4.00 21.83 6.56
CA SER A 22 -4.28 23.19 7.03
C SER A 22 -3.07 23.90 7.63
N GLY A 23 -1.99 23.17 7.94
CA GLY A 23 -0.73 23.67 8.48
C GLY A 23 0.29 24.07 7.40
N ASN A 24 -0.07 23.94 6.11
CA ASN A 24 0.80 24.10 4.92
C ASN A 24 1.86 23.00 4.74
N ASP A 25 1.78 21.90 5.48
CA ASP A 25 2.60 20.73 5.17
C ASP A 25 1.98 20.00 3.98
N CYS A 26 2.81 19.77 2.96
CA CYS A 26 2.37 19.21 1.70
C CYS A 26 3.03 17.86 1.43
N PHE A 27 2.22 16.95 0.91
CA PHE A 27 2.59 15.63 0.47
C PHE A 27 2.44 15.53 -1.04
N VAL A 28 3.34 14.80 -1.68
CA VAL A 28 3.27 14.50 -3.11
C VAL A 28 3.19 13.01 -3.34
N ILE A 29 2.31 12.63 -4.26
CA ILE A 29 2.20 11.25 -4.72
C ILE A 29 3.13 11.10 -5.90
N GLN A 30 4.07 10.18 -5.79
CA GLN A 30 5.03 9.89 -6.85
C GLN A 30 4.88 8.45 -7.32
N GLN A 31 5.11 8.24 -8.61
CA GLN A 31 5.30 6.91 -9.18
C GLN A 31 6.68 6.83 -9.80
N ARG A 32 7.46 5.84 -9.35
CA ARG A 32 8.83 5.62 -9.77
C ARG A 32 8.92 4.30 -10.54
N TYR A 33 9.69 4.32 -11.62
CA TYR A 33 10.00 3.16 -12.43
C TYR A 33 11.50 2.97 -12.49
N TRP A 34 11.95 1.72 -12.48
CA TRP A 34 13.35 1.40 -12.73
C TRP A 34 13.47 0.05 -13.44
N ARG A 35 14.62 -0.15 -14.09
CA ARG A 35 14.89 -1.36 -14.84
C ARG A 35 15.16 -2.54 -13.90
N ARG A 36 14.66 -3.70 -14.28
CA ARG A 36 15.05 -5.01 -13.74
C ARG A 36 15.49 -5.92 -14.89
N ASP A 37 16.16 -7.02 -14.55
CA ASP A 37 16.75 -7.96 -15.52
C ASP A 37 15.79 -8.39 -16.65
N ARG A 38 14.48 -8.49 -16.34
CA ARG A 38 13.43 -8.84 -17.31
C ARG A 38 12.24 -7.89 -17.26
N GLY A 39 12.49 -6.60 -17.47
CA GLY A 39 11.43 -5.59 -17.63
C GLY A 39 11.62 -4.40 -16.70
N ILE A 40 10.56 -4.04 -15.99
CA ILE A 40 10.55 -2.91 -15.06
C ILE A 40 10.01 -3.32 -13.70
N ALA A 41 10.36 -2.53 -12.70
CA ALA A 41 9.64 -2.50 -11.44
C ALA A 41 9.10 -1.08 -11.21
N ALA A 42 8.04 -1.00 -10.42
CA ALA A 42 7.31 0.23 -10.21
C ALA A 42 6.88 0.35 -8.74
N HIS A 43 7.06 1.54 -8.18
CA HIS A 43 6.62 1.90 -6.84
C HIS A 43 5.72 3.12 -6.89
N ARG A 44 4.74 3.15 -5.99
CA ARG A 44 3.97 4.35 -5.67
C ARG A 44 4.31 4.82 -4.27
N LEU A 45 4.55 6.11 -4.12
CA LEU A 45 5.10 6.72 -2.92
C LEU A 45 4.25 7.89 -2.45
N ILE A 46 4.15 8.03 -1.12
CA ILE A 46 3.78 9.29 -0.46
C ILE A 46 5.07 9.90 0.07
N MET A 47 5.40 11.11 -0.40
CA MET A 47 6.59 11.86 0.00
C MET A 47 6.18 13.17 0.66
N TYR A 48 6.95 13.66 1.62
CA TYR A 48 6.89 15.08 1.99
C TYR A 48 7.43 15.93 0.84
N GLU A 49 6.75 17.01 0.50
CA GLU A 49 7.18 17.88 -0.61
C GLU A 49 8.52 18.57 -0.33
N LEU A 50 8.75 18.95 0.94
CA LEU A 50 9.96 19.65 1.36
C LEU A 50 11.10 18.71 1.78
N ASN A 51 10.86 17.39 1.82
CA ASN A 51 11.86 16.39 2.17
C ASN A 51 11.67 15.13 1.31
N ASP A 52 12.45 15.01 0.24
CA ASP A 52 12.39 13.92 -0.73
C ASP A 52 13.34 12.75 -0.41
N ASN A 53 14.09 12.83 0.69
CA ASN A 53 15.03 11.80 1.11
C ASN A 53 14.35 10.56 1.68
N MET A 54 13.11 10.68 2.17
CA MET A 54 12.38 9.58 2.79
C MET A 54 10.91 9.56 2.36
N ALA A 55 10.46 8.40 1.92
CA ALA A 55 9.05 8.15 1.64
C ALA A 55 8.33 7.78 2.93
N MET A 56 7.19 8.42 3.20
CA MET A 56 6.29 8.03 4.30
C MET A 56 5.62 6.69 4.03
N THR A 57 5.31 6.44 2.76
CA THR A 57 4.75 5.17 2.32
C THR A 57 5.33 4.82 0.97
N MET A 58 5.64 3.55 0.77
CA MET A 58 6.06 2.98 -0.49
C MET A 58 5.30 1.68 -0.72
N ALA A 59 4.63 1.57 -1.87
CA ALA A 59 3.88 0.38 -2.26
C ALA A 59 4.43 -0.19 -3.57
N ASN A 60 4.51 -1.52 -3.66
CA ASN A 60 4.74 -2.20 -4.92
C ASN A 60 3.54 -2.00 -5.83
N LEU A 61 3.81 -1.86 -7.14
CA LEU A 61 2.77 -1.90 -8.16
C LEU A 61 2.85 -3.23 -8.91
N ILE A 62 1.68 -3.75 -9.30
CA ILE A 62 1.58 -4.95 -10.12
C ILE A 62 2.10 -4.61 -11.52
N VAL A 63 3.25 -5.19 -11.87
CA VAL A 63 3.83 -5.03 -13.20
C VAL A 63 3.19 -6.05 -14.14
N PRO A 64 2.53 -5.62 -15.23
CA PRO A 64 1.95 -6.53 -16.21
C PRO A 64 3.06 -7.25 -16.98
N GLU A 65 2.77 -8.47 -17.47
CA GLU A 65 3.70 -9.23 -18.31
C GLU A 65 4.09 -8.46 -19.58
N ILE A 66 3.14 -7.69 -20.14
CA ILE A 66 3.34 -6.86 -21.33
C ILE A 66 2.96 -5.41 -21.03
N VAL A 67 3.93 -4.51 -21.13
CA VAL A 67 3.75 -3.07 -20.93
C VAL A 67 3.43 -2.39 -22.26
N THR A 68 2.16 -2.07 -22.46
CA THR A 68 1.64 -1.34 -23.64
C THR A 68 1.43 0.15 -23.36
N ALA A 69 1.11 0.93 -24.40
CA ALA A 69 0.81 2.36 -24.28
C ALA A 69 -0.28 2.71 -23.26
N HIS A 70 -1.20 1.78 -22.96
CA HIS A 70 -2.21 1.97 -21.91
C HIS A 70 -1.62 2.19 -20.52
N HIS A 71 -0.41 1.70 -20.26
CA HIS A 71 0.30 1.84 -18.99
C HIS A 71 1.03 3.18 -18.85
N LEU A 72 0.98 4.05 -19.86
CA LEU A 72 1.40 5.45 -19.72
C LEU A 72 0.41 6.25 -18.85
N ALA A 73 -0.82 5.77 -18.68
CA ALA A 73 -1.75 6.32 -17.69
C ALA A 73 -1.43 5.74 -16.30
N HIS A 74 -0.74 6.52 -15.48
CA HIS A 74 -0.18 6.08 -14.20
C HIS A 74 -1.24 5.60 -13.19
N GLU A 75 -2.45 6.18 -13.24
CA GLU A 75 -3.62 5.82 -12.42
C GLU A 75 -4.03 4.35 -12.59
N ARG A 76 -3.71 3.74 -13.73
CA ARG A 76 -4.11 2.36 -14.04
C ARG A 76 -3.23 1.30 -13.40
N TRP A 77 -2.08 1.69 -12.84
CA TRP A 77 -1.20 0.76 -12.16
C TRP A 77 -1.78 0.40 -10.82
N ARG A 78 -1.96 -0.90 -10.63
CA ARG A 78 -2.57 -1.44 -9.41
C ARG A 78 -1.55 -1.64 -8.31
N VAL A 79 -1.99 -1.47 -7.06
CA VAL A 79 -1.13 -1.74 -5.90
C VAL A 79 -1.05 -3.24 -5.63
N ASP A 80 0.16 -3.74 -5.41
CA ASP A 80 0.41 -5.09 -4.91
C ASP A 80 0.42 -5.07 -3.37
N HIS A 81 -0.72 -5.40 -2.77
CA HIS A 81 -0.87 -5.49 -1.33
C HIS A 81 -0.19 -6.73 -0.72
N SER A 82 0.19 -7.74 -1.52
CA SER A 82 0.76 -8.99 -1.02
C SER A 82 2.21 -8.86 -0.55
N ARG A 83 2.88 -7.75 -0.90
CA ARG A 83 4.31 -7.53 -0.67
C ARG A 83 4.57 -6.11 -0.16
N PRO A 84 4.53 -5.89 1.17
CA PRO A 84 4.96 -4.63 1.77
C PRO A 84 6.42 -4.33 1.40
N VAL A 85 6.70 -3.08 0.99
CA VAL A 85 8.08 -2.69 0.64
C VAL A 85 8.91 -2.43 1.89
N PHE A 86 8.32 -1.80 2.90
CA PHE A 86 9.03 -1.49 4.15
C PHE A 86 8.99 -2.66 5.12
N THR A 87 10.18 -3.11 5.53
CA THR A 87 10.36 -4.23 6.48
C THR A 87 9.71 -3.96 7.84
N TYR A 88 9.61 -2.70 8.28
CA TYR A 88 8.98 -2.39 9.57
C TYR A 88 7.49 -2.80 9.61
N ASN A 89 6.76 -2.68 8.49
CA ASN A 89 5.37 -3.14 8.40
C ASN A 89 5.27 -4.65 8.66
N LEU A 90 6.19 -5.43 8.05
CA LEU A 90 6.25 -6.87 8.25
C LEU A 90 6.61 -7.22 9.69
N MET A 91 7.54 -6.50 10.31
CA MET A 91 7.91 -6.74 11.71
C MET A 91 6.76 -6.46 12.67
N GLN A 92 6.03 -5.35 12.47
CA GLN A 92 4.86 -5.02 13.29
C GLN A 92 3.76 -6.08 13.19
N ILE A 93 3.46 -6.52 11.96
CA ILE A 93 2.47 -7.56 11.73
C ILE A 93 2.91 -8.90 12.32
N ALA A 94 4.17 -9.30 12.09
CA ALA A 94 4.73 -10.53 12.63
C ALA A 94 4.71 -10.55 14.17
N ALA A 95 4.97 -9.41 14.82
CA ALA A 95 4.89 -9.30 16.28
C ALA A 95 3.49 -9.65 16.81
N GLY A 96 2.43 -9.26 16.09
CA GLY A 96 1.06 -9.65 16.42
C GLY A 96 0.88 -11.17 16.52
N PHE A 97 1.42 -11.92 15.56
CA PHE A 97 1.37 -13.38 15.58
C PHE A 97 2.31 -14.00 16.61
N MET A 98 3.56 -13.53 16.69
CA MET A 98 4.57 -14.10 17.59
C MET A 98 4.21 -13.93 19.07
N LEU A 99 3.53 -12.84 19.41
CA LEU A 99 3.09 -12.55 20.78
C LEU A 99 1.69 -13.10 21.09
N GLY A 100 1.07 -13.82 20.15
CA GLY A 100 -0.26 -14.43 20.33
C GLY A 100 -1.43 -13.45 20.26
N GLY A 101 -1.21 -12.22 19.80
CA GLY A 101 -2.27 -11.25 19.53
C GLY A 101 -3.05 -11.55 18.24
N LEU A 102 -2.44 -12.30 17.32
CA LEU A 102 -3.03 -12.83 16.10
C LEU A 102 -2.72 -14.32 15.96
N SER A 103 -3.60 -15.03 15.28
CA SER A 103 -3.49 -16.46 15.01
C SER A 103 -3.95 -16.76 13.58
N PHE A 104 -3.32 -17.76 12.95
CA PHE A 104 -3.86 -18.37 11.75
C PHE A 104 -5.01 -19.27 12.19
N GLY A 105 -6.21 -19.07 11.61
CA GLY A 105 -7.43 -19.76 12.04
C GLY A 105 -7.19 -21.25 12.24
N HIS A 106 -7.32 -21.72 13.49
CA HIS A 106 -7.13 -23.13 13.78
C HIS A 106 -8.34 -23.92 13.26
N ASN A 107 -8.08 -25.08 12.64
CA ASN A 107 -9.07 -26.12 12.39
C ASN A 107 -9.62 -26.60 13.74
N SER A 108 -10.59 -25.88 14.28
CA SER A 108 -11.28 -26.29 15.49
C SER A 108 -12.35 -27.29 15.07
N SER A 109 -12.06 -28.57 15.26
CA SER A 109 -13.02 -29.69 15.25
C SER A 109 -14.06 -29.60 16.38
N SER A 110 -14.35 -28.39 16.87
CA SER A 110 -15.33 -28.09 17.90
C SER A 110 -16.45 -27.26 17.26
N PRO A 111 -17.66 -27.81 17.10
CA PRO A 111 -18.80 -27.12 16.48
C PRO A 111 -19.33 -25.92 17.30
N LEU A 112 -18.65 -25.55 18.39
CA LEU A 112 -19.00 -24.44 19.28
C LEU A 112 -18.00 -23.26 19.26
N GLN A 113 -16.88 -23.38 18.55
CA GLN A 113 -16.03 -22.23 18.26
C GLN A 113 -16.49 -21.62 16.93
N LEU A 114 -17.51 -20.76 17.00
CA LEU A 114 -17.71 -19.78 15.94
C LEU A 114 -16.37 -19.07 15.71
N GLN A 115 -15.91 -19.13 14.46
CA GLN A 115 -14.76 -18.43 13.91
C GLN A 115 -14.85 -16.94 14.29
N GLN A 116 -14.23 -16.57 15.42
CA GLN A 116 -14.36 -15.22 15.96
C GLN A 116 -13.33 -14.34 15.26
N SER A 117 -13.81 -13.43 14.41
CA SER A 117 -12.98 -12.44 13.72
C SER A 117 -12.06 -11.73 14.71
N GLN A 118 -10.75 -11.73 14.43
CA GLN A 118 -9.74 -11.13 15.29
C GLN A 118 -9.69 -9.63 15.01
N ARG A 119 -9.58 -8.81 16.07
CA ARG A 119 -9.61 -7.35 15.93
C ARG A 119 -8.20 -6.75 15.96
N VAL A 120 -7.92 -5.87 15.02
CA VAL A 120 -6.67 -5.12 14.92
C VAL A 120 -6.99 -3.63 14.97
N LEU A 121 -6.31 -2.88 15.83
CA LEU A 121 -6.29 -1.42 15.77
C LEU A 121 -4.96 -0.99 15.14
N GLN A 122 -5.02 -0.29 14.02
CA GLN A 122 -3.86 0.32 13.39
C GLN A 122 -3.89 1.83 13.58
N ILE A 123 -2.85 2.37 14.22
CA ILE A 123 -2.67 3.83 14.38
C ILE A 123 -1.61 4.28 13.37
N GLY A 124 -1.98 5.22 12.51
CA GLY A 124 -1.21 5.62 11.34
C GLY A 124 -1.54 4.73 10.14
N MET A 125 -2.19 5.31 9.13
CA MET A 125 -2.53 4.59 7.90
C MET A 125 -1.43 4.73 6.86
N GLY A 126 -0.90 5.95 6.70
CA GLY A 126 -0.07 6.28 5.54
C GLY A 126 -0.84 5.96 4.25
N GLY A 127 -0.20 5.28 3.30
CA GLY A 127 -0.88 4.74 2.10
C GLY A 127 -1.58 3.39 2.30
N GLY A 128 -1.78 2.92 3.54
CA GLY A 128 -2.55 1.70 3.81
C GLY A 128 -1.85 0.38 3.46
N THR A 129 -0.51 0.38 3.33
CA THR A 129 0.25 -0.81 2.89
C THR A 129 0.21 -1.96 3.90
N ALA A 130 0.26 -1.67 5.21
CA ALA A 130 0.14 -2.68 6.26
C ALA A 130 -1.28 -3.28 6.30
N THR A 131 -2.30 -2.43 6.31
CA THR A 131 -3.72 -2.83 6.28
C THR A 131 -4.03 -3.65 5.04
N GLY A 132 -3.57 -3.20 3.87
CA GLY A 132 -3.74 -3.91 2.61
C GLY A 132 -3.12 -5.30 2.67
N PHE A 133 -1.91 -5.44 3.23
CA PHE A 133 -1.28 -6.75 3.39
C PHE A 133 -2.05 -7.65 4.36
N LEU A 134 -2.49 -7.14 5.50
CA LEU A 134 -3.34 -7.89 6.42
C LEU A 134 -4.63 -8.39 5.73
N ALA A 135 -5.24 -7.56 4.88
CA ALA A 135 -6.42 -7.94 4.10
C ALA A 135 -6.16 -9.03 3.05
N THR A 136 -4.90 -9.27 2.66
CA THR A 136 -4.53 -10.39 1.78
C THR A 136 -4.28 -11.69 2.54
N MET A 137 -4.18 -11.66 3.86
CA MET A 137 -3.89 -12.85 4.64
C MET A 137 -5.10 -13.77 4.75
N PRO A 138 -4.91 -15.10 4.81
CA PRO A 138 -5.99 -16.05 5.03
C PRO A 138 -6.40 -16.11 6.52
N VAL A 139 -6.71 -14.96 7.11
CA VAL A 139 -7.20 -14.81 8.49
C VAL A 139 -8.43 -13.91 8.50
N ASP A 140 -9.40 -14.25 9.34
CA ASP A 140 -10.57 -13.39 9.55
C ASP A 140 -10.20 -12.25 10.50
N LEU A 141 -10.06 -11.05 9.93
CA LEU A 141 -9.66 -9.83 10.62
C LEU A 141 -10.72 -8.74 10.47
N ARG A 142 -10.99 -8.03 11.56
CA ARG A 142 -11.62 -6.71 11.57
C ARG A 142 -10.56 -5.69 11.97
N ILE A 143 -10.32 -4.69 11.12
CA ILE A 143 -9.18 -3.79 11.28
C ILE A 143 -9.69 -2.35 11.44
N ASP A 144 -9.71 -1.79 12.64
CA ASP A 144 -10.01 -0.36 12.80
C ASP A 144 -8.73 0.45 12.49
N VAL A 145 -8.82 1.46 11.62
CA VAL A 145 -7.67 2.31 11.23
C VAL A 145 -7.89 3.75 11.66
N VAL A 146 -6.91 4.33 12.34
CA VAL A 146 -6.89 5.74 12.75
C VAL A 146 -5.80 6.47 11.98
N GLU A 147 -6.18 7.42 11.13
CA GLU A 147 -5.29 8.34 10.43
C GLU A 147 -5.54 9.76 10.95
N LEU A 148 -4.46 10.45 11.34
CA LEU A 148 -4.54 11.80 11.87
C LEU A 148 -4.71 12.81 10.74
N GLU A 149 -4.00 12.59 9.63
CA GLU A 149 -3.95 13.54 8.52
C GLU A 149 -5.01 13.23 7.44
N PRO A 150 -6.07 14.03 7.29
CA PRO A 150 -7.14 13.77 6.32
C PRO A 150 -6.62 13.74 4.88
N THR A 151 -5.56 14.50 4.60
CA THR A 151 -4.92 14.60 3.29
C THR A 151 -4.18 13.32 2.91
N VAL A 152 -3.54 12.67 3.88
CA VAL A 152 -2.94 11.34 3.73
C VAL A 152 -4.05 10.31 3.50
N PHE A 153 -5.18 10.44 4.20
CA PHE A 153 -6.32 9.57 4.01
C PHE A 153 -6.91 9.64 2.59
N ASP A 154 -7.13 10.85 2.07
CA ASP A 154 -7.61 11.06 0.71
C ASP A 154 -6.62 10.56 -0.34
N ALA A 155 -5.32 10.77 -0.11
CA ALA A 155 -4.27 10.24 -0.96
C ALA A 155 -4.28 8.70 -1.00
N ALA A 156 -4.39 8.03 0.14
CA ALA A 156 -4.43 6.58 0.22
C ALA A 156 -5.66 6.00 -0.50
N LYS A 157 -6.84 6.59 -0.30
CA LYS A 157 -8.07 6.16 -0.98
C LYS A 157 -7.97 6.31 -2.50
N ARG A 158 -7.42 7.42 -2.97
CA ARG A 158 -7.33 7.70 -4.40
C ARG A 158 -6.25 6.91 -5.10
N TRP A 159 -5.11 6.72 -4.45
CA TRP A 159 -3.89 6.27 -5.12
C TRP A 159 -3.37 4.92 -4.64
N PHE A 160 -3.86 4.39 -3.52
CA PHE A 160 -3.33 3.16 -2.93
C PHE A 160 -4.35 2.02 -2.83
N GLU A 161 -5.48 2.13 -3.52
CA GLU A 161 -6.55 1.10 -3.52
C GLU A 161 -7.00 0.72 -2.10
N PHE A 162 -6.95 1.68 -1.15
CA PHE A 162 -7.33 1.41 0.22
C PHE A 162 -8.80 0.93 0.29
N PRO A 163 -9.06 -0.27 0.84
CA PRO A 163 -10.39 -0.85 0.82
C PRO A 163 -11.37 0.01 1.62
N GLN A 164 -12.46 0.44 0.99
CA GLN A 164 -13.59 1.02 1.70
C GLN A 164 -14.43 -0.14 2.25
N SER A 165 -14.43 -0.36 3.56
CA SER A 165 -15.40 -1.26 4.16
C SER A 165 -15.84 -0.74 5.53
N PRO A 166 -17.14 -0.78 5.88
CA PRO A 166 -17.65 -0.39 7.21
C PRO A 166 -17.28 -1.37 8.34
N ASN A 167 -16.52 -2.42 8.02
CA ASN A 167 -15.98 -3.41 8.98
C ASN A 167 -14.44 -3.53 8.87
N VAL A 168 -13.81 -2.50 8.30
CA VAL A 168 -12.52 -1.99 8.77
C VAL A 168 -12.90 -0.91 9.78
#